data_AF-A0A5A7USK0-F1
#
_entry.id   AF-A0A5A7USK0-F1
#
_cell.length_a   1.000
_cell.length_b   1.000
_cell.length_c   1.000
_cell.angle_alpha   90.00
_cell.angle_beta   90.00
_cell.angle_gamma   90.00
#
_symmetry.space_group_name_H-M   'P 1'
#
loop_
_entity.id
_entity.type
_entity.pdbx_description
1 polymer ?
#
loop_
_entity_poly.entity_id
_entity_poly.type
_entity_poly.pdbx_seq_one_letter_code
_entity_poly.pdbx_strand_id
1 'polypeptide(L)'
;MHYLVEVSDTIRFLESHLEHIFEKVDTINAVTDRLDELSIQELLTRVDTLEVKVGRTGNNEHGDSLMGFVVHIEERVIELDSSQKTLLQMINVMLEDFLAALDVVRNEITDLSTRVNLTMARDAKALENFIFNLKQYFKAINTVTEEAKVTSAMMHLFEDAKLCGDPNMLILKKGVAP
;
A
#
# COMPACT_ATOMS: atom_id res chain seq x y z
N MET A 1 -1.88 16.04 -12.56
CA MET A 1 -2.76 15.25 -13.47
C MET A 1 -2.27 13.82 -13.69
N HIS A 2 -1.18 13.34 -13.07
CA HIS A 2 -0.68 11.96 -13.26
C HIS A 2 -1.58 10.87 -12.63
N TYR A 3 -2.19 11.18 -11.49
CA TYR A 3 -2.99 10.21 -10.73
C TYR A 3 -4.25 9.73 -11.47
N LEU A 4 -4.89 10.61 -12.25
CA LEU A 4 -6.09 10.27 -13.02
C LEU A 4 -5.78 9.34 -14.22
N VAL A 5 -4.58 9.46 -14.79
CA VAL A 5 -4.11 8.61 -15.88
C VAL A 5 -3.82 7.21 -15.36
N GLU A 6 -3.12 7.11 -14.23
CA GLU A 6 -2.79 5.84 -13.59
C GLU A 6 -4.03 5.06 -13.11
N VAL A 7 -5.03 5.78 -12.57
CA VAL A 7 -6.34 5.19 -12.25
C VAL A 7 -7.06 4.68 -13.50
N SER A 8 -7.04 5.44 -14.60
CA SER A 8 -7.68 5.01 -15.86
C SER A 8 -7.00 3.80 -16.49
N ASP A 9 -5.67 3.73 -16.46
CA ASP A 9 -4.92 2.59 -16.98
C ASP A 9 -5.17 1.32 -16.17
N THR A 10 -5.29 1.44 -14.85
CA THR A 10 -5.61 0.32 -13.97
C THR A 10 -7.03 -0.21 -14.21
N ILE A 11 -8.00 0.68 -14.42
CA ILE A 11 -9.38 0.29 -14.76
C ILE A 11 -9.41 -0.48 -16.08
N ARG A 12 -8.77 0.06 -17.13
CA ARG A 12 -8.70 -0.60 -18.44
C ARG A 12 -8.01 -1.96 -18.37
N PHE A 13 -6.98 -2.09 -17.54
CA PHE A 13 -6.31 -3.37 -17.29
C PHE A 13 -7.25 -4.38 -16.62
N LEU A 14 -8.00 -3.96 -15.59
CA LEU A 14 -8.96 -4.82 -14.89
C LEU A 14 -10.11 -5.25 -15.81
N GLU A 15 -10.62 -4.35 -16.65
CA GLU A 15 -11.65 -4.66 -17.65
C GLU A 15 -11.17 -5.75 -18.62
N SER A 16 -9.94 -5.63 -19.14
CA SER A 16 -9.38 -6.64 -20.04
C SER A 16 -9.20 -8.02 -19.37
N HIS A 17 -8.88 -8.03 -18.07
CA HIS A 17 -8.77 -9.27 -17.30
C HIS A 17 -10.13 -9.90 -17.03
N LEU A 18 -11.16 -9.08 -16.75
CA LEU A 18 -12.52 -9.55 -16.53
C LEU A 18 -13.12 -10.16 -17.80
N GLU A 19 -12.91 -9.53 -18.96
CA GLU A 19 -13.36 -10.07 -20.26
C GLU A 19 -12.75 -11.46 -20.51
N HIS A 20 -11.43 -11.59 -20.34
CA HIS A 20 -10.74 -12.86 -20.51
C HIS A 20 -11.15 -13.92 -19.47
N ILE A 21 -11.49 -13.52 -18.24
CA ILE A 21 -12.06 -14.43 -17.23
C ILE A 21 -13.43 -14.93 -17.69
N PHE A 22 -14.26 -14.05 -18.27
CA PHE A 22 -15.59 -14.42 -18.77
C PHE A 22 -15.49 -15.46 -19.90
N GLU A 23 -14.61 -15.25 -20.88
CA GLU A 23 -14.35 -16.22 -21.96
C GLU A 23 -13.90 -17.60 -21.43
N LYS A 24 -13.06 -17.60 -20.37
CA LYS A 24 -12.63 -18.84 -19.72
C LYS A 24 -13.77 -19.55 -19.00
N VAL A 25 -14.67 -18.81 -18.36
CA VAL A 25 -15.86 -19.38 -17.69
C VAL A 25 -16.79 -20.02 -18.72
N ASP A 26 -17.03 -19.38 -19.87
CA ASP A 26 -17.83 -19.95 -20.95
C ASP A 26 -17.22 -21.24 -21.49
N THR A 27 -15.89 -21.29 -21.61
CA THR A 27 -15.16 -22.49 -22.01
C THR A 27 -15.30 -23.62 -20.97
N ILE A 28 -15.25 -23.29 -19.68
CA ILE A 28 -15.45 -24.27 -18.58
C ILE A 28 -16.88 -24.79 -18.60
N ASN A 29 -17.88 -23.95 -18.82
CA ASN A 29 -19.27 -24.37 -18.94
C ASN A 29 -19.45 -25.35 -20.11
N ALA A 30 -18.90 -25.05 -21.28
CA ALA A 30 -18.93 -25.94 -22.43
C ALA A 30 -18.21 -27.28 -22.18
N VAL A 31 -17.12 -27.29 -21.40
CA VAL A 31 -16.42 -28.52 -20.99
C VAL A 31 -17.23 -29.31 -19.96
N THR A 32 -17.91 -28.62 -19.04
CA THR A 32 -18.76 -29.22 -18.00
C THR A 32 -19.95 -29.94 -18.64
N ASP A 33 -20.62 -29.29 -19.60
CA ASP A 33 -21.74 -29.89 -20.34
C ASP A 33 -21.30 -31.18 -21.07
N ARG A 34 -20.09 -31.18 -21.67
CA ARG A 34 -19.52 -32.38 -22.31
C ARG A 34 -19.14 -33.47 -21.32
N LEU A 35 -18.70 -33.10 -20.11
CA LEU A 35 -18.34 -34.06 -19.07
C LEU A 35 -19.58 -34.74 -18.48
N ASP A 36 -20.68 -34.00 -18.33
CA ASP A 36 -21.96 -34.55 -17.85
C ASP A 36 -22.53 -35.60 -18.83
N GLU A 37 -22.40 -35.40 -20.14
CA GLU A 37 -22.86 -36.34 -21.16
C GLU A 37 -21.92 -37.57 -21.32
N LEU A 38 -20.60 -37.37 -21.22
CA LEU A 38 -19.60 -38.42 -21.47
C LEU A 38 -19.32 -39.30 -20.23
N SER A 39 -19.38 -38.72 -19.03
CA SER A 39 -18.86 -39.37 -17.81
C SER A 39 -19.63 -40.60 -17.39
N ILE A 40 -20.95 -40.66 -17.59
CA ILE A 40 -21.77 -41.80 -17.13
C ILE A 40 -21.64 -42.99 -18.10
N GLN A 41 -21.71 -42.76 -19.41
CA GLN A 41 -21.61 -43.83 -20.41
C GLN A 41 -20.20 -44.43 -20.50
N GLU A 42 -19.16 -43.58 -20.41
CA GLU A 42 -17.77 -44.06 -20.40
C GLU A 42 -17.43 -44.78 -19.09
N LEU A 43 -17.95 -44.32 -17.95
CA LEU A 43 -17.75 -45.00 -16.67
C LEU A 43 -18.43 -46.36 -16.63
N LEU A 44 -19.67 -46.48 -17.13
CA LEU A 44 -20.38 -47.75 -17.21
C LEU A 44 -19.62 -48.77 -18.07
N THR A 45 -19.16 -48.38 -19.27
CA THR A 45 -18.40 -49.28 -20.16
C THR A 45 -17.05 -49.70 -19.56
N ARG A 46 -16.39 -48.82 -18.80
CA ARG A 46 -15.14 -49.15 -18.08
C ARG A 46 -15.39 -50.05 -16.87
N VAL A 47 -16.48 -49.86 -16.14
CA VAL A 47 -16.88 -50.73 -15.02
C VAL A 47 -17.20 -52.14 -15.52
N ASP A 48 -17.98 -52.27 -16.59
CA ASP A 48 -18.29 -53.58 -17.19
C ASP A 48 -17.01 -54.31 -17.65
N THR A 49 -16.07 -53.57 -18.25
CA THR A 49 -14.77 -54.13 -18.66
C THR A 49 -13.91 -54.56 -17.46
N LEU A 50 -13.99 -53.82 -16.36
CA LEU A 50 -13.24 -54.10 -15.13
C LEU A 50 -13.84 -55.28 -14.37
N GLU A 51 -15.16 -55.40 -14.31
CA GLU A 51 -15.88 -56.52 -13.69
C GLU A 51 -15.49 -57.85 -14.38
N VAL A 52 -15.43 -57.85 -15.72
CA VAL A 52 -14.95 -58.99 -16.51
C VAL A 52 -13.48 -59.33 -16.23
N LYS A 53 -12.63 -58.33 -15.96
CA LYS A 53 -11.20 -58.53 -15.62
C LYS A 53 -10.99 -59.02 -14.19
N VAL A 54 -11.75 -58.49 -13.22
CA VAL A 54 -11.67 -58.85 -11.80
C VAL A 54 -12.19 -60.26 -11.57
N GLY A 55 -13.27 -60.67 -12.24
CA GLY A 55 -13.75 -62.06 -12.22
C GLY A 55 -12.74 -63.09 -12.72
N ARG A 56 -11.68 -62.64 -13.42
CA ARG A 56 -10.61 -63.48 -13.98
C ARG A 56 -9.29 -63.40 -13.22
N THR A 57 -9.18 -62.49 -12.24
CA THR A 57 -7.92 -62.19 -11.53
C THR A 57 -8.12 -62.25 -10.01
N GLY A 58 -8.46 -63.42 -9.47
CA GLY A 58 -7.77 -63.85 -8.25
C GLY A 58 -6.36 -64.19 -8.72
N ASN A 59 -5.28 -63.56 -8.27
CA ASN A 59 -4.75 -63.61 -6.92
C ASN A 59 -3.71 -62.49 -6.82
N ASN A 60 -3.72 -61.67 -5.78
CA ASN A 60 -2.66 -60.66 -5.57
C ASN A 60 -2.04 -60.89 -4.18
N GLU A 61 -0.88 -61.52 -4.15
CA GLU A 61 0.02 -61.57 -3.01
C GLU A 61 0.89 -60.31 -3.04
N HIS A 62 0.58 -59.27 -2.26
CA HIS A 62 1.49 -58.12 -2.13
C HIS A 62 1.30 -57.32 -0.84
N GLY A 63 1.59 -57.94 0.31
CA GLY A 63 1.55 -57.28 1.62
C GLY A 63 2.81 -56.49 1.98
N ASP A 64 3.99 -56.96 1.57
CA ASP A 64 5.25 -56.48 2.16
C ASP A 64 5.78 -55.18 1.55
N SER A 65 5.46 -54.89 0.28
CA SER A 65 5.95 -53.68 -0.38
C SER A 65 5.21 -52.41 0.05
N LEU A 66 3.96 -52.51 0.52
CA LEU A 66 3.17 -51.36 1.00
C LEU A 66 3.65 -50.87 2.37
N MET A 67 4.12 -51.78 3.23
CA MET A 67 4.63 -51.46 4.56
C MET A 67 5.85 -50.52 4.50
N GLY A 68 6.77 -50.75 3.56
CA GLY A 68 7.95 -49.91 3.35
C GLY A 68 7.63 -48.50 2.84
N PHE A 69 6.59 -48.36 2.02
CA PHE A 69 6.12 -47.04 1.57
C PHE A 69 5.48 -46.24 2.72
N VAL A 70 4.72 -46.88 3.60
CA VAL A 70 4.12 -46.22 4.78
C VAL A 70 5.20 -45.67 5.72
N VAL A 71 6.22 -46.48 6.05
CA VAL A 71 7.33 -46.05 6.90
C VAL A 71 8.11 -44.87 6.28
N HIS A 72 8.35 -44.89 4.97
CA HIS A 72 9.03 -43.79 4.29
C HIS A 72 8.19 -42.49 4.29
N ILE A 73 6.87 -42.60 4.12
CA ILE A 73 5.97 -41.44 4.19
C ILE A 73 5.95 -40.85 5.60
N GLU A 74 5.90 -41.69 6.64
CA GLU A 74 5.94 -41.23 8.04
C GLU A 74 7.24 -40.46 8.34
N GLU A 75 8.39 -40.96 7.89
CA GLU A 75 9.68 -40.28 8.05
C GLU A 75 9.69 -38.91 7.36
N ARG A 76 9.18 -38.83 6.12
CA ARG A 76 9.09 -37.57 5.35
C ARG A 76 8.12 -36.57 5.97
N VAL A 77 7.06 -37.03 6.62
CA VAL A 77 6.11 -36.16 7.34
C VAL A 77 6.77 -35.55 8.58
N ILE A 78 7.56 -36.32 9.32
CA ILE A 78 8.30 -35.82 10.50
C ILE A 78 9.38 -34.81 10.09
N GLU A 79 10.12 -35.08 9.01
CA GLU A 79 11.10 -34.14 8.45
C GLU A 79 10.42 -32.83 7.98
N LEU A 80 9.24 -32.95 7.36
CA LEU A 80 8.45 -31.81 6.91
C LEU A 80 7.99 -30.95 8.10
N ASP A 81 7.48 -31.56 9.18
CA ASP A 81 7.07 -30.85 10.40
C ASP A 81 8.24 -30.08 11.04
N SER A 82 9.41 -30.72 11.18
CA SER A 82 10.61 -30.05 11.69
C SER A 82 11.02 -28.88 10.79
N SER A 83 10.97 -29.07 9.47
CA SER A 83 11.33 -28.03 8.51
C SER A 83 10.37 -26.83 8.57
N GLN A 84 9.07 -27.10 8.68
CA GLN A 84 8.05 -26.07 8.87
C GLN A 84 8.25 -25.29 10.17
N LYS A 85 8.58 -25.98 11.26
CA LYS A 85 8.86 -25.35 12.55
C LYS A 85 10.08 -24.44 12.50
N THR A 86 11.15 -24.85 11.83
CA THR A 86 12.34 -24.02 11.61
C THR A 86 12.02 -22.79 10.78
N LEU A 87 11.28 -22.94 9.67
CA LEU A 87 10.85 -21.81 8.85
C LEU A 87 10.02 -20.80 9.64
N LEU A 88 9.09 -21.28 10.48
CA LEU A 88 8.25 -20.43 11.31
C LEU A 88 9.08 -19.65 12.34
N GLN A 89 10.06 -20.29 12.97
CA GLN A 89 11.00 -19.58 13.85
C GLN A 89 11.79 -18.49 13.11
N MET A 90 12.31 -18.78 11.91
CA MET A 90 13.04 -17.78 11.12
C MET A 90 12.16 -16.59 10.77
N ILE A 91 10.91 -16.83 10.36
CA ILE A 91 9.93 -15.79 10.06
C ILE A 91 9.64 -14.94 11.30
N ASN A 92 9.45 -15.57 12.47
CA ASN A 92 9.20 -14.83 13.71
C ASN A 92 10.37 -13.94 14.11
N VAL A 93 11.61 -14.43 14.04
CA VAL A 93 12.80 -13.62 14.34
C VAL A 93 12.87 -12.41 13.39
N MET A 94 12.64 -12.60 12.10
CA MET A 94 12.62 -11.49 11.13
C MET A 94 11.46 -10.51 11.40
N LEU A 95 10.30 -11.00 11.83
CA LEU A 95 9.17 -10.14 12.18
C LEU A 95 9.46 -9.33 13.44
N GLU A 96 10.12 -9.90 14.44
CA GLU A 96 10.54 -9.18 15.64
C GLU A 96 11.49 -8.02 15.29
N ASP A 97 12.51 -8.26 14.46
CA ASP A 97 13.44 -7.23 13.99
C ASP A 97 12.71 -6.12 13.22
N PHE A 98 11.78 -6.48 12.34
CA PHE A 98 11.01 -5.51 11.56
C PHE A 98 10.07 -4.68 12.44
N LEU A 99 9.41 -5.30 13.42
CA LEU A 99 8.57 -4.59 14.38
C LEU A 99 9.38 -3.63 15.25
N ALA A 100 10.59 -4.03 15.67
CA ALA A 100 11.51 -3.15 16.40
C ALA A 100 11.90 -1.93 15.54
N ALA A 101 12.22 -2.14 14.26
CA ALA A 101 12.53 -1.05 13.34
C ALA A 101 11.33 -0.11 13.13
N LEU A 102 10.10 -0.65 13.01
CA LEU A 102 8.89 0.16 12.91
C LEU A 102 8.62 1.00 14.17
N ASP A 103 8.93 0.49 15.36
CA ASP A 103 8.77 1.24 16.60
C ASP A 103 9.72 2.44 16.64
N VAL A 104 10.99 2.26 16.22
CA VAL A 104 11.95 3.36 16.08
C VAL A 104 11.43 4.43 15.13
N VAL A 105 10.96 4.04 13.93
CA VAL A 105 10.42 4.98 12.94
C VAL A 105 9.20 5.72 13.49
N ARG A 106 8.30 5.04 14.19
CA ARG A 106 7.13 5.67 14.84
C ARG A 106 7.55 6.71 15.87
N ASN A 107 8.57 6.40 16.67
CA ASN A 107 9.07 7.32 17.70
C ASN A 107 9.72 8.56 17.05
N GLU A 108 10.47 8.39 15.95
CA GLU A 108 11.04 9.51 15.18
C GLU A 108 9.96 10.42 14.57
N ILE A 109 8.89 9.84 13.99
CA ILE A 109 7.76 10.61 13.46
C ILE A 109 7.09 11.43 14.58
N THR A 110 6.95 10.84 15.76
CA THR A 110 6.36 11.52 16.92
C THR A 110 7.25 12.68 17.37
N ASP A 111 8.57 12.48 17.49
CA ASP A 111 9.52 13.55 17.79
C ASP A 111 9.44 14.69 16.77
N LEU A 112 9.52 14.37 15.47
CA LEU A 112 9.47 15.35 14.40
C LEU A 112 8.17 16.16 14.44
N SER A 113 7.03 15.50 14.68
CA SER A 113 5.73 16.16 14.83
C SER A 113 5.74 17.18 15.98
N THR A 114 6.30 16.82 17.14
CA THR A 114 6.42 17.77 18.26
C THR A 114 7.31 18.96 17.90
N ARG A 115 8.44 18.73 17.22
CA ARG A 115 9.37 19.79 16.81
C ARG A 115 8.73 20.75 15.82
N VAL A 116 8.04 20.24 14.80
CA VAL A 116 7.32 21.06 13.82
C VAL A 116 6.24 21.91 14.51
N ASN A 117 5.44 21.31 15.39
CA ASN A 117 4.40 22.04 16.12
C ASN A 117 5.00 23.16 17.00
N LEU A 118 6.14 22.91 17.66
CA LEU A 118 6.84 23.94 18.44
C LEU A 118 7.37 25.09 17.57
N THR A 119 7.94 24.80 16.40
CA THR A 119 8.40 25.82 15.45
C THR A 119 7.25 26.65 14.94
N MET A 120 6.16 26.01 14.51
CA MET A 120 4.95 26.71 14.05
C MET A 120 4.36 27.60 15.15
N ALA A 121 4.31 27.13 16.39
CA ALA A 121 3.84 27.93 17.53
C ALA A 121 4.74 29.14 17.82
N ARG A 122 6.07 28.97 17.71
CA ARG A 122 7.04 30.06 17.86
C ARG A 122 6.86 31.12 16.78
N ASP A 123 6.73 30.70 15.53
CA ASP A 123 6.58 31.61 14.39
C ASP A 123 5.23 32.34 14.43
N ALA A 124 4.16 31.63 14.79
CA ALA A 124 2.84 32.24 15.03
C ALA A 124 2.91 33.32 16.12
N LYS A 125 3.59 33.04 17.24
CA LYS A 125 3.77 34.02 18.32
C LYS A 125 4.63 35.22 17.89
N ALA A 126 5.68 34.98 17.09
CA ALA A 126 6.50 36.06 16.54
C ALA A 126 5.67 36.98 15.63
N LEU A 127 4.82 36.39 14.78
CA LEU A 127 3.90 37.13 13.91
C LEU A 127 2.85 37.91 14.71
N GLU A 128 2.26 37.32 15.74
CA GLU A 128 1.31 38.00 16.63
C GLU A 128 1.94 39.23 17.29
N ASN A 129 3.17 39.10 17.81
CA ASN A 129 3.92 40.21 18.40
C ASN A 129 4.21 41.31 17.37
N PHE A 130 4.58 40.94 16.14
CA PHE A 130 4.81 41.90 15.06
C PHE A 130 3.55 42.69 14.71
N ILE A 131 2.42 42.01 14.53
CA ILE A 131 1.12 42.64 14.27
C ILE A 131 0.72 43.55 15.43
N PHE A 132 0.93 43.11 16.67
CA PHE A 132 0.65 43.90 17.86
C PHE A 132 1.48 45.20 17.89
N ASN A 133 2.79 45.12 17.65
CA ASN A 133 3.68 46.27 17.62
C ASN A 133 3.28 47.27 16.52
N LEU A 134 2.96 46.79 15.32
CA LEU A 134 2.45 47.64 14.24
C LEU A 134 1.17 48.37 14.63
N LYS A 135 0.23 47.67 15.28
CA LYS A 135 -1.01 48.27 15.76
C LYS A 135 -0.75 49.38 16.78
N GLN A 136 0.18 49.17 17.71
CA GLN A 136 0.57 50.21 18.68
C GLN A 136 1.27 51.40 18.01
N TYR A 137 2.15 51.15 17.05
CA TYR A 137 2.83 52.18 16.27
C TYR A 137 1.83 53.11 15.55
N PHE A 138 0.87 52.54 14.81
CA PHE A 138 -0.15 53.34 14.13
C PHE A 138 -1.06 54.10 15.09
N LYS A 139 -1.36 53.52 16.26
CA LYS A 139 -2.11 54.18 17.32
C LYS A 139 -1.36 55.40 17.87
N ALA A 140 -0.04 55.32 18.04
CA ALA A 140 0.78 56.42 18.53
C ALA A 140 0.91 57.56 17.51
N ILE A 141 0.93 57.24 16.21
CA ILE A 141 1.16 58.22 15.13
C ILE A 141 -0.12 58.97 14.71
N ASN A 142 -1.30 58.63 15.28
CA ASN A 142 -2.60 59.19 14.92
C ASN A 142 -2.91 59.11 13.41
N THR A 143 -2.27 58.19 12.68
CA THR A 143 -2.57 57.92 11.27
C THR A 143 -3.99 57.33 11.16
N VAL A 144 -4.95 58.11 10.65
CA VAL A 144 -6.38 57.74 10.70
C VAL A 144 -6.82 56.94 9.46
N THR A 145 -6.16 57.14 8.31
CA THR A 145 -6.51 56.49 7.05
C THR A 145 -5.81 55.14 6.89
N GLU A 146 -6.58 54.07 6.63
CA GLU A 146 -6.06 52.70 6.48
C GLU A 146 -5.06 52.55 5.33
N GLU A 147 -5.23 53.32 4.26
CA GLU A 147 -4.32 53.35 3.11
C GLU A 147 -2.89 53.78 3.49
N ALA A 148 -2.77 54.78 4.37
CA ALA A 148 -1.47 55.25 4.86
C ALA A 148 -0.79 54.19 5.76
N LYS A 149 -1.58 53.44 6.53
CA LYS A 149 -1.06 52.35 7.37
C LYS A 149 -0.57 51.17 6.54
N VAL A 150 -1.33 50.74 5.52
CA VAL A 150 -0.95 49.66 4.62
C VAL A 150 0.33 50.01 3.87
N THR A 151 0.42 51.23 3.33
CA THR A 151 1.61 51.71 2.61
C THR A 151 2.85 51.71 3.52
N SER A 152 2.72 52.20 4.76
CA SER A 152 3.83 52.23 5.73
C SER A 152 4.26 50.83 6.18
N ALA A 153 3.32 49.93 6.49
CA ALA A 153 3.64 48.54 6.85
C ALA A 153 4.32 47.79 5.70
N MET A 154 3.87 48.03 4.47
CA MET A 154 4.46 47.42 3.27
C MET A 154 5.88 47.90 3.00
N MET A 155 6.18 49.18 3.25
CA MET A 155 7.55 49.71 3.14
C MET A 155 8.51 49.04 4.12
N HIS A 156 8.13 48.90 5.39
CA HIS A 156 8.97 48.26 6.41
C HIS A 156 9.18 46.77 6.14
N LEU A 157 8.13 46.04 5.76
CA LEU A 157 8.24 44.63 5.37
C LEU A 157 9.12 44.42 4.13
N PHE A 158 9.08 45.34 3.16
CA PHE A 158 9.90 45.27 1.96
C PHE A 158 11.39 45.53 2.25
N GLU A 159 11.70 46.43 3.18
CA GLU A 159 13.08 46.71 3.59
C GLU A 159 13.70 45.54 4.37
N ASP A 160 12.96 44.96 5.32
CA ASP A 160 13.43 43.81 6.11
C ASP A 160 13.66 42.56 5.23
N ALA A 161 12.80 42.33 4.24
CA ALA A 161 12.95 41.23 3.30
C ALA A 161 14.11 41.40 2.31
N LYS A 162 14.40 42.64 1.91
CA LYS A 162 15.54 42.96 1.04
C LYS A 162 16.87 42.67 1.72
N LEU A 163 16.91 42.76 3.05
CA LEU A 163 18.05 42.36 3.88
C LEU A 163 18.17 40.83 4.05
N CYS A 164 17.08 40.08 3.90
CA CYS A 164 17.04 38.61 4.03
C CYS A 164 17.55 37.86 2.78
N GLY A 165 17.66 38.54 1.62
CA GLY A 165 18.27 37.97 0.41
C GLY A 165 17.39 36.99 -0.38
N ASP A 166 16.09 36.88 -0.08
CA ASP A 166 15.18 35.98 -0.79
C ASP A 166 14.74 36.58 -2.15
N PRO A 167 15.06 35.94 -3.30
CA PRO A 167 14.74 36.45 -4.63
C PRO A 167 13.23 36.49 -4.92
N ASN A 168 12.41 35.72 -4.21
CA ASN A 168 10.97 35.61 -4.50
C ASN A 168 10.16 36.83 -4.01
N MET A 169 10.66 37.60 -3.05
CA MET A 169 9.98 38.83 -2.59
C MET A 169 10.17 40.03 -3.53
N LEU A 170 11.16 39.99 -4.42
CA LEU A 170 11.41 41.03 -5.43
C LEU A 170 10.35 41.06 -6.55
N ILE A 171 9.53 40.02 -6.68
CA ILE A 171 8.60 39.83 -7.80
C ILE A 171 7.35 40.74 -7.67
N LEU A 172 7.02 41.20 -6.46
CA LEU A 172 5.90 42.13 -6.24
C LEU A 172 6.21 43.59 -6.64
N LYS A 173 7.35 43.86 -7.27
CA LYS A 173 7.67 45.19 -7.85
C LYS A 173 7.19 45.38 -9.29
N LYS A 174 6.70 44.33 -9.96
CA LYS A 174 6.46 44.38 -11.41
C LYS A 174 5.01 44.63 -11.84
N GLY A 175 4.10 44.88 -10.90
CA GLY A 175 2.65 44.91 -11.14
C GLY A 175 1.95 46.28 -11.11
N VAL A 176 2.66 47.40 -10.88
CA VAL A 176 2.02 48.73 -10.91
C VAL A 176 2.98 49.77 -11.48
N ALA A 177 2.70 50.20 -12.70
CA ALA A 177 3.10 51.49 -13.25
C ALA A 177 2.01 51.91 -14.28
N PRO A 178 1.81 53.23 -14.46
CA PRO A 178 0.49 53.89 -14.50
C PRO A 178 -0.38 53.62 -15.73
#